data_AF-A0A7G5N329-F1
#
_entry.id   AF-A0A7G5N329-F1
#
_cell.length_a   1.000
_cell.length_b   1.000
_cell.length_c   1.000
_cell.angle_alpha   90.00
_cell.angle_beta   90.00
_cell.angle_gamma   90.00
#
_symmetry.space_group_name_H-M   'P 1'
#
loop_
_entity.id
_entity.type
_entity.pdbx_description
1 polymer ?
#
loop_
_entity_poly.entity_id
_entity_poly.type
_entity_poly.pdbx_seq_one_letter_code
_entity_poly.pdbx_strand_id
1 'polypeptide(L)'
;MEQEENMQIELLTPLTAEFIPDESDWDGLEEDDGVWSQDSDSQILDGADLVQYKEAIQDMVDKENSFGSEDGKPCNLMQYFDGSPSIKEKVESAVVSVKEVNHVLYGCVTLQLKDHLQSNEMPELCEYITGQYSDGWGEGFEQRDIPVEDGNLNVHFWQCGKDFRFLVASEIQDPAEKRKAEETVRRPKMKLLGRDGNIFSIMGDARRLLVRNGQGREADEMFQRVQSCGNYYQALGIISEYVETELSVPRPEKEKPHKKPEKGGTSR
;
A
#
# COMPACT_ATOMS: atom_id res chain seq x y z
N MET A 1 20.34 -31.83 -15.88
CA MET A 1 20.51 -30.45 -15.38
C MET A 1 19.11 -29.97 -15.11
N GLU A 2 18.66 -30.21 -13.89
CA GLU A 2 17.34 -29.79 -13.43
C GLU A 2 17.35 -28.26 -13.39
N GLN A 3 16.32 -27.66 -13.97
CA GLN A 3 16.09 -26.22 -13.86
C GLN A 3 15.71 -26.01 -12.39
N GLU A 4 16.62 -25.43 -11.60
CA GLU A 4 16.26 -24.84 -10.32
C GLU A 4 15.21 -23.76 -10.62
N GLU A 5 13.95 -24.03 -10.27
CA GLU A 5 12.95 -22.97 -10.17
C GLU A 5 13.46 -22.01 -9.09
N ASN A 6 14.17 -20.95 -9.49
CA ASN A 6 14.59 -19.89 -8.59
C ASN A 6 13.33 -19.26 -7.98
N MET A 7 13.08 -19.61 -6.72
CA MET A 7 11.94 -19.07 -6.00
C MET A 7 12.33 -17.71 -5.43
N GLN A 8 11.82 -16.66 -6.06
CA GLN A 8 12.07 -15.29 -5.66
C GLN A 8 10.83 -14.69 -5.00
N ILE A 9 11.03 -14.00 -3.87
CA ILE A 9 9.98 -13.21 -3.20
C ILE A 9 10.45 -11.76 -3.10
N GLU A 10 9.58 -10.83 -3.45
CA GLU A 10 9.81 -9.40 -3.29
C GLU A 10 8.90 -8.86 -2.20
N LEU A 11 9.50 -8.34 -1.14
CA LEU A 11 8.78 -7.70 -0.05
C LEU A 11 8.97 -6.19 -0.14
N LEU A 12 7.85 -5.48 -0.12
CA LEU A 12 7.76 -4.05 -0.30
C LEU A 12 7.40 -3.37 1.01
N THR A 13 8.06 -2.27 1.32
CA THR A 13 7.77 -1.41 2.48
C THR A 13 7.51 0.01 2.02
N PRO A 14 6.63 0.76 2.71
CA PRO A 14 6.46 2.18 2.45
C PRO A 14 7.80 2.91 2.54
N LEU A 15 8.03 3.84 1.61
CA LEU A 15 9.22 4.68 1.56
C LEU A 15 8.79 6.13 1.76
N THR A 16 9.59 6.89 2.51
CA THR A 16 9.42 8.33 2.72
C THR A 16 10.75 9.03 2.58
N ALA A 17 10.74 10.33 2.33
CA ALA A 17 11.95 11.13 2.37
C ALA A 17 11.69 12.52 2.95
N GLU A 18 12.73 13.12 3.50
CA GLU A 18 12.80 14.55 3.75
C GLU A 18 13.54 15.21 2.58
N PHE A 19 12.88 16.14 1.89
CA PHE A 19 13.47 16.97 0.86
C PHE A 19 13.91 18.29 1.47
N ILE A 20 15.19 18.62 1.31
CA ILE A 20 15.80 19.84 1.78
C ILE A 20 16.15 20.66 0.55
N PRO A 21 15.42 21.74 0.23
CA PRO A 21 15.71 22.57 -0.93
C PRO A 21 17.09 23.21 -0.79
N ASP A 22 17.79 23.41 -1.90
CA ASP A 22 18.98 24.27 -1.89
C ASP A 22 18.54 25.67 -1.46
N GLU A 23 19.31 26.30 -0.55
CA GLU A 23 19.07 27.69 -0.14
C GLU A 23 19.19 28.59 -1.38
N SER A 24 18.08 28.84 -2.07
CA SER A 24 18.01 29.88 -3.07
C SER A 24 18.08 31.21 -2.33
N ASP A 25 19.28 31.77 -2.22
CA ASP A 25 19.63 33.15 -1.85
C ASP A 25 18.39 33.98 -1.41
N TRP A 26 18.00 33.83 -0.14
CA TRP A 26 16.99 34.70 0.48
C TRP A 26 17.65 36.01 0.93
N ASP A 27 18.45 36.61 0.05
CA ASP A 27 19.09 37.92 0.22
C ASP A 27 18.19 39.02 -0.34
N GLY A 28 16.93 39.10 0.11
CA GLY A 28 15.99 40.01 -0.57
C GLY A 28 14.75 40.53 0.13
N LEU A 29 14.43 40.17 1.38
CA LEU A 29 13.33 40.84 2.09
C LEU A 29 13.74 41.21 3.51
N GLU A 30 13.74 42.52 3.71
CA GLU A 30 14.15 43.22 4.91
C GLU A 30 13.35 42.80 6.14
N GLU A 31 14.05 42.86 7.27
CA GLU A 31 13.57 42.82 8.64
C GLU A 31 12.24 43.58 8.85
N ASP A 32 11.13 42.86 9.00
CA ASP A 32 10.02 43.35 9.82
C ASP A 32 9.43 42.16 10.57
N ASP A 33 9.54 42.21 11.90
CA ASP A 33 8.77 41.42 12.87
C ASP A 33 9.32 40.16 13.57
N GLY A 34 10.63 39.89 13.59
CA GLY A 34 11.26 39.22 14.75
C GLY A 34 10.66 37.90 15.28
N VAL A 35 9.99 37.11 14.43
CA VAL A 35 9.62 35.72 14.73
C VAL A 35 10.48 34.82 13.85
N TRP A 36 11.63 34.40 14.39
CA TRP A 36 12.42 33.32 13.80
C TRP A 36 11.60 32.03 13.88
N SER A 37 10.84 31.67 12.83
CA SER A 37 10.50 30.26 12.63
C SER A 37 11.73 29.59 12.06
N GLN A 38 12.54 29.02 12.95
CA GLN A 38 13.61 28.10 12.61
C GLN A 38 12.99 26.75 12.20
N ASP A 39 12.06 26.78 11.26
CA ASP A 39 11.54 25.60 10.60
C ASP A 39 12.32 25.55 9.28
N SER A 40 13.29 24.64 9.20
CA SER A 40 13.87 24.22 7.93
C SER A 40 12.72 24.00 6.95
N ASP A 41 12.76 24.58 5.74
CA ASP A 41 11.74 24.41 4.68
C ASP A 41 11.73 22.98 4.12
N SER A 42 11.96 21.97 4.97
CA SER A 42 12.04 20.59 4.59
C SER A 42 10.64 20.03 4.33
N GLN A 43 10.48 19.41 3.17
CA GLN A 43 9.23 18.82 2.74
C GLN A 43 9.28 17.31 2.90
N ILE A 44 8.30 16.74 3.60
CA ILE A 44 8.14 15.28 3.66
C ILE A 44 7.50 14.80 2.36
N LEU A 45 8.17 13.87 1.69
CA LEU A 45 7.74 13.21 0.46
C LEU A 45 7.33 11.77 0.76
N ASP A 46 6.22 11.34 0.16
CA ASP A 46 5.78 9.95 0.22
C ASP A 46 6.21 9.16 -1.03
N GLY A 47 5.94 7.84 -1.03
CA GLY A 47 6.33 6.98 -2.14
C GLY A 47 5.82 7.43 -3.52
N ALA A 48 4.67 8.11 -3.62
CA ALA A 48 4.18 8.63 -4.90
C ALA A 48 5.02 9.83 -5.38
N ASP A 49 5.40 10.72 -4.46
CA ASP A 49 6.26 11.86 -4.76
C ASP A 49 7.69 11.40 -5.14
N LEU A 50 8.17 10.31 -4.54
CA LEU A 50 9.53 9.80 -4.75
C LEU A 50 9.74 9.11 -6.10
N VAL A 51 8.68 8.81 -6.86
CA VAL A 51 8.80 8.16 -8.18
C VAL A 51 9.71 8.94 -9.12
N GLN A 52 9.67 10.28 -9.07
CA GLN A 52 10.51 11.14 -9.91
C GLN A 52 12.01 11.04 -9.58
N TYR A 53 12.35 10.64 -8.36
CA TYR A 53 13.73 10.51 -7.88
C TYR A 53 14.22 9.06 -7.86
N LYS A 54 13.42 8.11 -8.37
CA LYS A 54 13.69 6.67 -8.34
C LYS A 54 15.09 6.30 -8.81
N GLU A 55 15.59 6.90 -9.90
CA GLU A 55 16.93 6.61 -10.42
C GLU A 55 18.02 7.03 -9.44
N ALA A 56 17.94 8.27 -8.91
CA ALA A 56 18.89 8.77 -7.92
C ALA A 56 18.87 7.94 -6.62
N ILE A 57 17.68 7.53 -6.18
CA ILE A 57 17.51 6.69 -4.99
C ILE A 57 18.09 5.30 -5.25
N GLN A 58 17.78 4.66 -6.38
CA GLN A 58 18.33 3.35 -6.73
C GLN A 58 19.86 3.38 -6.84
N ASP A 59 20.43 4.42 -7.45
CA ASP A 59 21.89 4.60 -7.53
C ASP A 59 22.53 4.72 -6.14
N MET A 60 21.87 5.41 -5.20
CA MET A 60 22.35 5.47 -3.82
C MET A 60 22.22 4.12 -3.12
N VAL A 61 21.13 3.39 -3.34
CA VAL A 61 20.93 2.04 -2.78
C VAL A 61 21.99 1.07 -3.30
N ASP A 62 22.36 1.17 -4.58
CA ASP A 62 23.41 0.35 -5.19
C ASP A 62 24.79 0.69 -4.62
N LYS A 63 25.06 1.98 -4.37
CA LYS A 63 26.25 2.40 -3.63
C LYS A 63 26.24 1.82 -2.23
N GLU A 64 25.12 1.89 -1.50
CA GLU A 64 25.01 1.30 -0.16
C GLU A 64 25.23 -0.19 -0.15
N ASN A 65 24.64 -0.89 -1.12
CA ASN A 65 24.86 -2.31 -1.31
C ASN A 65 26.31 -2.63 -1.69
N SER A 66 27.08 -1.70 -2.26
CA SER A 66 28.50 -1.91 -2.54
C SER A 66 29.38 -1.75 -1.30
N PHE A 67 28.94 -0.96 -0.30
CA PHE A 67 29.67 -0.81 0.96
C PHE A 67 29.61 -2.13 1.75
N GLY A 68 30.78 -2.69 2.06
CA GLY A 68 30.91 -3.97 2.78
C GLY A 68 31.14 -5.20 1.91
N SER A 69 31.19 -5.04 0.58
CA SER A 69 31.51 -6.14 -0.34
C SER A 69 32.94 -6.05 -0.87
N GLU A 70 33.80 -7.00 -0.48
CA GLU A 70 35.16 -7.10 -1.03
C GLU A 70 35.19 -7.63 -2.47
N ASP A 71 34.12 -8.30 -2.92
CA ASP A 71 34.04 -9.03 -4.20
C ASP A 71 33.15 -8.35 -5.27
N GLY A 72 32.65 -7.13 -5.01
CA GLY A 72 31.78 -6.40 -5.94
C GLY A 72 30.36 -6.97 -6.10
N LYS A 73 29.94 -7.86 -5.20
CA LYS A 73 28.56 -8.35 -5.10
C LYS A 73 27.73 -7.41 -4.21
N PRO A 74 26.42 -7.21 -4.46
CA PRO A 74 25.61 -6.40 -3.57
C PRO A 74 25.54 -6.98 -2.15
N CYS A 75 25.42 -6.10 -1.16
CA CYS A 75 25.30 -6.44 0.25
C CYS A 75 24.12 -7.41 0.43
N ASN A 76 24.45 -8.61 0.91
CA ASN A 76 23.46 -9.64 1.19
C ASN A 76 23.18 -9.61 2.69
N LEU A 77 22.00 -9.14 3.08
CA LEU A 77 21.61 -9.06 4.50
C LEU A 77 21.68 -10.44 5.17
N MET A 78 21.46 -11.54 4.45
CA MET A 78 21.54 -12.90 5.02
C MET A 78 22.93 -13.28 5.55
N GLN A 79 24.00 -12.56 5.18
CA GLN A 79 25.33 -12.77 5.77
C GLN A 79 25.35 -12.42 7.27
N TYR A 80 24.51 -11.47 7.69
CA TYR A 80 24.40 -10.98 9.06
C TYR A 80 23.23 -11.59 9.82
N PHE A 81 22.46 -12.48 9.19
CA PHE A 81 21.32 -13.14 9.84
C PHE A 81 21.78 -14.15 10.89
N ASP A 82 21.31 -13.94 12.12
CA ASP A 82 21.61 -14.72 13.32
C ASP A 82 20.38 -15.44 13.91
N GLY A 83 19.23 -15.37 13.23
CA GLY A 83 18.01 -16.08 13.61
C GLY A 83 18.02 -17.58 13.30
N SER A 84 16.83 -18.13 13.09
CA SER A 84 16.59 -19.56 12.92
C SER A 84 17.48 -20.21 11.83
N PRO A 85 18.20 -21.31 12.14
CA PRO A 85 19.03 -22.01 11.15
C PRO A 85 18.25 -22.45 9.91
N SER A 86 16.99 -22.81 10.07
CA SER A 86 16.09 -23.19 8.97
C SER A 86 15.93 -22.04 7.95
N ILE A 87 15.80 -20.80 8.40
CA ILE A 87 15.70 -19.63 7.51
C ILE A 87 17.04 -19.42 6.79
N LYS A 88 18.16 -19.56 7.50
CA LYS A 88 19.50 -19.41 6.94
C LYS A 88 19.83 -20.45 5.86
N GLU A 89 19.30 -21.66 5.99
CA GLU A 89 19.46 -22.72 4.98
C GLU A 89 18.57 -22.48 3.76
N LYS A 90 17.38 -21.92 3.95
CA LYS A 90 16.37 -21.71 2.90
C LYS A 90 16.53 -20.40 2.13
N VAL A 91 16.99 -19.33 2.77
CA VAL A 91 17.17 -18.02 2.13
C VAL A 91 18.62 -17.88 1.69
N GLU A 92 18.84 -17.83 0.39
CA GLU A 92 20.18 -17.66 -0.18
C GLU A 92 20.67 -16.22 -0.09
N SER A 93 19.81 -15.28 -0.46
CA SER A 93 20.15 -13.86 -0.44
C SER A 93 18.96 -12.97 -0.14
N ALA A 94 19.23 -11.86 0.54
CA ALA A 94 18.30 -10.77 0.75
C ALA A 94 19.00 -9.47 0.34
N VAL A 95 18.58 -8.90 -0.79
CA VAL A 95 19.19 -7.69 -1.37
C VAL A 95 18.19 -6.56 -1.39
N VAL A 96 18.59 -5.40 -0.86
CA VAL A 96 17.76 -4.19 -0.79
C VAL A 96 17.81 -3.44 -2.11
N SER A 97 16.69 -2.86 -2.51
CA SER A 97 16.44 -2.15 -3.77
C SER A 97 15.25 -1.21 -3.59
N VAL A 98 14.88 -0.44 -4.62
CA VAL A 98 13.57 0.23 -4.67
C VAL A 98 12.73 -0.32 -5.83
N LYS A 99 11.41 -0.34 -5.64
CA LYS A 99 10.49 -0.83 -6.68
C LYS A 99 9.27 0.08 -6.79
N GLU A 100 8.98 0.47 -8.03
CA GLU A 100 7.78 1.23 -8.35
C GLU A 100 6.62 0.28 -8.67
N VAL A 101 5.50 0.45 -7.98
CA VAL A 101 4.25 -0.29 -8.22
C VAL A 101 3.10 0.70 -8.20
N ASN A 102 2.30 0.74 -9.27
CA ASN A 102 1.14 1.64 -9.40
C ASN A 102 1.45 3.12 -9.12
N HIS A 103 2.58 3.63 -9.66
CA HIS A 103 3.06 5.01 -9.46
C HIS A 103 3.35 5.36 -7.99
N VAL A 104 3.72 4.36 -7.18
CA VAL A 104 4.24 4.56 -5.84
C VAL A 104 5.57 3.82 -5.75
N LEU A 105 6.61 4.50 -5.29
CA LEU A 105 7.92 3.94 -5.00
C LEU A 105 7.93 3.32 -3.60
N TYR A 106 8.39 2.08 -3.53
CA TYR A 106 8.53 1.32 -2.30
C TYR A 106 10.00 0.95 -2.06
N GLY A 107 10.38 0.84 -0.79
CA GLY A 107 11.56 0.06 -0.42
C GLY A 107 11.29 -1.41 -0.75
N CYS A 108 12.24 -2.10 -1.35
CA CYS A 108 12.07 -3.47 -1.83
C CYS A 108 13.24 -4.34 -1.38
N VAL A 109 12.95 -5.44 -0.71
CA VAL A 109 13.95 -6.49 -0.47
C VAL A 109 13.61 -7.71 -1.32
N THR A 110 14.57 -8.09 -2.15
CA THR A 110 14.49 -9.28 -2.99
C THR A 110 15.12 -10.45 -2.26
N LEU A 111 14.30 -11.44 -1.95
CA LEU A 111 14.69 -12.71 -1.33
C LEU A 111 14.85 -13.77 -2.42
N GLN A 112 16.04 -14.38 -2.50
CA GLN A 112 16.26 -15.60 -3.27
C GLN A 112 16.16 -16.79 -2.32
N LEU A 113 15.26 -17.73 -2.61
CA LEU A 113 14.97 -18.89 -1.78
C LEU A 113 15.40 -20.17 -2.48
N LYS A 114 15.99 -21.08 -1.70
CA LYS A 114 16.28 -22.47 -2.06
C LYS A 114 15.10 -23.40 -1.78
N ASP A 115 14.23 -23.02 -0.84
CA ASP A 115 13.05 -23.80 -0.43
C ASP A 115 11.97 -22.89 0.20
N HIS A 116 10.76 -23.40 0.35
CA HIS A 116 9.59 -22.66 0.81
C HIS A 116 9.70 -22.28 2.29
N LEU A 117 9.54 -20.98 2.55
CA LEU A 117 9.38 -20.48 3.91
C LEU A 117 8.04 -20.93 4.49
N GLN A 118 8.09 -21.42 5.71
CA GLN A 118 6.92 -21.78 6.51
C GLN A 118 6.24 -20.52 7.06
N SER A 119 4.97 -20.63 7.44
CA SER A 119 4.17 -19.49 7.92
C SER A 119 4.76 -18.82 9.17
N ASN A 120 5.55 -19.52 9.97
CA ASN A 120 6.24 -18.99 11.15
C ASN A 120 7.62 -18.37 10.85
N GLU A 121 8.20 -18.66 9.68
CA GLU A 121 9.53 -18.18 9.28
C GLU A 121 9.47 -16.79 8.63
N MET A 122 8.40 -16.51 7.88
CA MET A 122 8.21 -15.19 7.26
C MET A 122 8.16 -14.02 8.25
N PRO A 123 7.41 -14.10 9.37
CA PRO A 123 7.40 -13.03 10.37
C PRO A 123 8.78 -12.76 10.99
N GLU A 124 9.55 -13.81 11.26
CA GLU A 124 10.91 -13.68 11.81
C GLU A 124 11.85 -12.98 10.82
N LEU A 125 11.77 -13.34 9.54
CA LEU A 125 12.55 -12.69 8.49
C LEU A 125 12.15 -11.20 8.32
N CYS A 126 10.86 -10.90 8.36
CA CYS A 126 10.37 -9.53 8.33
C CYS A 126 10.83 -8.71 9.55
N GLU A 127 10.85 -9.30 10.74
CA GLU A 127 11.36 -8.65 11.96
C GLU A 127 12.85 -8.35 11.83
N TYR A 128 13.64 -9.30 11.31
CA TYR A 128 15.05 -9.10 11.01
C TYR A 128 15.28 -7.97 10.00
N ILE A 129 14.58 -7.97 8.86
CA ILE A 129 14.71 -6.92 7.84
C ILE A 129 14.29 -5.55 8.41
N THR A 130 13.25 -5.51 9.25
CA THR A 130 12.84 -4.28 9.93
C THR A 130 13.96 -3.75 10.82
N GLY A 131 14.64 -4.63 11.56
CA GLY A 131 15.83 -4.26 12.36
C GLY A 131 16.97 -3.73 11.48
N GLN A 132 17.23 -4.37 10.34
CA GLN A 132 18.21 -3.87 9.37
C GLN A 132 17.85 -2.49 8.82
N TYR A 133 16.56 -2.19 8.61
CA TYR A 133 16.12 -0.87 8.16
C TYR A 133 16.15 0.20 9.25
N SER A 134 16.04 -0.16 10.54
CA SER A 134 16.01 0.82 11.63
C SER A 134 17.37 1.21 12.21
N ASP A 135 18.34 0.29 12.23
CA ASP A 135 19.62 0.47 12.97
C ASP A 135 20.84 -0.11 12.21
N GLY A 136 20.59 -0.89 11.14
CA GLY A 136 21.64 -1.53 10.36
C GLY A 136 21.91 -0.83 9.04
N TRP A 137 21.61 -1.54 7.95
CA TRP A 137 21.73 -1.01 6.59
C TRP A 137 20.96 0.31 6.38
N GLY A 138 19.76 0.42 6.95
CA GLY A 138 18.91 1.61 6.78
C GLY A 138 19.44 2.85 7.49
N GLU A 139 20.06 2.71 8.67
CA GLU A 139 20.69 3.85 9.36
C GLU A 139 21.86 4.40 8.54
N GLY A 140 22.71 3.51 8.02
CA GLY A 140 23.82 3.92 7.15
C GLY A 140 23.34 4.64 5.89
N PHE A 141 22.27 4.13 5.28
CA PHE A 141 21.65 4.76 4.11
C PHE A 141 21.07 6.14 4.43
N GLU A 142 20.32 6.28 5.53
CA GLU A 142 19.68 7.52 5.96
C GLU A 142 20.67 8.62 6.30
N GLN A 143 21.92 8.31 6.67
CA GLN A 143 22.95 9.33 6.90
C GLN A 143 23.50 9.98 5.61
N ARG A 144 23.08 9.54 4.42
CA ARG A 144 23.61 10.02 3.14
C ARG A 144 22.60 10.85 2.38
N ASP A 145 22.93 12.13 2.22
CA ASP A 145 22.18 13.02 1.35
C ASP A 145 22.29 12.60 -0.12
N ILE A 146 21.13 12.53 -0.79
CA ILE A 146 21.03 12.24 -2.21
C ILE A 146 20.85 13.57 -2.95
N PRO A 147 21.86 14.09 -3.66
CA PRO A 147 21.73 15.34 -4.39
C PRO A 147 20.76 15.16 -5.57
N VAL A 148 19.80 16.07 -5.68
CA VAL A 148 18.82 16.17 -6.77
C VAL A 148 18.83 17.58 -7.36
N GLU A 149 18.06 17.82 -8.42
CA GLU A 149 18.12 19.06 -9.21
C GLU A 149 17.90 20.35 -8.39
N ASP A 150 17.04 20.29 -7.35
CA ASP A 150 16.61 21.45 -6.57
C ASP A 150 16.97 21.36 -5.06
N GLY A 151 17.84 20.44 -4.67
CA GLY A 151 18.19 20.23 -3.26
C GLY A 151 18.74 18.84 -2.95
N ASN A 152 18.55 18.42 -1.71
CA ASN A 152 18.98 17.12 -1.20
C ASN A 152 17.79 16.30 -0.68
N LEU A 153 17.83 14.98 -0.92
CA LEU A 153 16.87 14.03 -0.36
C LEU A 153 17.52 13.18 0.72
N ASN A 154 16.81 13.05 1.83
CA ASN A 154 17.11 12.11 2.90
C ASN A 154 16.02 11.03 2.93
N VAL A 155 16.34 9.80 2.52
CA VAL A 155 15.32 8.77 2.28
C VAL A 155 15.30 7.75 3.42
N HIS A 156 14.10 7.51 3.96
CA HIS A 156 13.85 6.64 5.10
C HIS A 156 13.16 5.33 4.66
N PHE A 157 13.87 4.21 4.81
CA PHE A 157 13.33 2.86 4.59
C PHE A 157 12.51 2.33 5.78
N TRP A 158 12.63 2.97 6.94
CA TRP A 158 11.91 2.61 8.15
C TRP A 158 11.09 3.79 8.67
N GLN A 159 9.90 3.51 9.20
CA GLN A 159 9.01 4.51 9.78
C GLN A 159 8.47 4.02 11.12
N CYS A 160 8.65 4.82 12.18
CA CYS A 160 8.08 4.51 13.49
C CYS A 160 6.57 4.77 13.50
N GLY A 161 5.73 3.75 13.34
CA GLY A 161 4.27 3.96 13.32
C GLY A 161 3.43 2.72 12.98
N LYS A 162 2.10 2.90 12.98
CA LYS A 162 1.11 1.82 12.85
C LYS A 162 0.92 1.26 11.43
N ASP A 163 1.53 1.87 10.41
CA ASP A 163 1.32 1.51 9.01
C ASP A 163 2.55 0.94 8.31
N PHE A 164 3.70 0.87 8.99
CA PHE A 164 4.86 0.15 8.49
C PHE A 164 4.59 -1.36 8.49
N ARG A 165 4.49 -1.94 7.30
CA ARG A 165 4.27 -3.37 7.10
C ARG A 165 4.87 -3.80 5.76
N PHE A 166 5.27 -5.06 5.68
CA PHE A 166 5.64 -5.66 4.41
C PHE A 166 4.40 -5.96 3.58
N LEU A 167 4.51 -5.70 2.28
CA LEU A 167 3.56 -6.07 1.24
C LEU A 167 4.28 -7.01 0.28
N VAL A 168 3.66 -8.13 -0.10
CA VAL A 168 4.23 -8.96 -1.17
C VAL A 168 3.92 -8.27 -2.50
N ALA A 169 4.92 -8.08 -3.36
CA ALA A 169 4.75 -7.33 -4.60
C ALA A 169 3.61 -7.87 -5.49
N SER A 170 3.42 -9.19 -5.52
CA SER A 170 2.33 -9.85 -6.26
C SER A 170 0.93 -9.62 -5.67
N GLU A 171 0.83 -9.15 -4.42
CA GLU A 171 -0.44 -8.90 -3.71
C GLU A 171 -0.91 -7.45 -3.82
N ILE A 172 -0.07 -6.53 -4.31
CA ILE A 172 -0.45 -5.13 -4.51
C ILE A 172 -1.40 -5.04 -5.71
N GLN A 173 -2.70 -5.09 -5.42
CA GLN A 173 -3.75 -4.83 -6.41
C GLN A 173 -3.68 -3.39 -6.91
N ASP A 174 -3.91 -3.22 -8.22
CA ASP A 174 -4.02 -1.92 -8.87
C ASP A 174 -5.08 -1.07 -8.14
N PRO A 175 -4.79 0.21 -7.78
CA PRO A 175 -5.79 1.16 -7.30
C PRO A 175 -7.03 1.20 -8.18
N ALA A 176 -6.94 0.94 -9.48
CA ALA A 176 -8.08 0.80 -10.38
C ALA A 176 -8.94 -0.45 -10.08
N GLU A 177 -8.36 -1.55 -9.62
CA GLU A 177 -9.10 -2.72 -9.14
C GLU A 177 -9.71 -2.50 -7.76
N LYS A 178 -9.00 -1.81 -6.84
CA LYS A 178 -9.61 -1.35 -5.57
C LYS A 178 -10.74 -0.35 -5.79
N ARG A 179 -10.58 0.62 -6.71
CA ARG A 179 -11.64 1.56 -7.09
C ARG A 179 -12.79 0.84 -7.77
N LYS A 180 -12.55 -0.11 -8.68
CA LYS A 180 -13.61 -0.98 -9.21
C LYS A 180 -14.31 -1.78 -8.10
N ALA A 181 -13.59 -2.27 -7.10
CA ALA A 181 -14.16 -3.00 -5.96
C ALA A 181 -14.93 -2.07 -4.98
N GLU A 182 -14.52 -0.82 -4.81
CA GLU A 182 -15.20 0.16 -3.93
C GLU A 182 -16.37 0.87 -4.61
N GLU A 183 -16.26 1.14 -5.92
CA GLU A 183 -17.30 1.72 -6.78
C GLU A 183 -18.44 0.72 -7.02
N THR A 184 -18.12 -0.57 -7.12
CA THR A 184 -19.13 -1.66 -7.12
C THR A 184 -19.77 -1.90 -5.75
N VAL A 185 -19.21 -1.37 -4.64
CA VAL A 185 -19.74 -1.63 -3.29
C VAL A 185 -20.78 -0.60 -2.84
N ARG A 186 -20.89 0.58 -3.45
CA ARG A 186 -21.97 1.53 -3.14
C ARG A 186 -23.29 1.09 -3.78
N ARG A 187 -23.91 0.06 -3.22
CA ARG A 187 -25.24 -0.43 -3.63
C ARG A 187 -26.32 0.50 -3.08
N PRO A 188 -27.01 1.30 -3.91
CA PRO A 188 -28.05 2.18 -3.40
C PRO A 188 -29.25 1.39 -2.91
N LYS A 189 -29.90 1.89 -1.85
CA LYS A 189 -31.07 1.25 -1.26
C LYS A 189 -32.29 1.40 -2.15
N MET A 190 -32.90 0.29 -2.52
CA MET A 190 -34.11 0.20 -3.32
C MET A 190 -35.18 -0.61 -2.58
N LYS A 191 -36.29 0.05 -2.24
CA LYS A 191 -37.45 -0.62 -1.65
C LYS A 191 -38.19 -1.43 -2.71
N LEU A 192 -38.37 -2.74 -2.47
CA LEU A 192 -39.16 -3.61 -3.33
C LEU A 192 -40.63 -3.72 -2.88
N LEU A 193 -40.91 -3.58 -1.58
CA LEU A 193 -42.26 -3.64 -1.05
C LEU A 193 -43.13 -2.49 -1.56
N GLY A 194 -44.35 -2.82 -2.01
CA GLY A 194 -45.31 -1.86 -2.55
C GLY A 194 -45.08 -1.47 -4.02
N ARG A 195 -44.13 -2.13 -4.73
CA ARG A 195 -43.90 -1.94 -6.16
C ARG A 195 -44.51 -3.05 -7.00
N ASP A 196 -44.62 -2.78 -8.31
CA ASP A 196 -44.97 -3.80 -9.30
C ASP A 196 -43.93 -4.92 -9.28
N GLY A 197 -44.39 -6.15 -9.00
CA GLY A 197 -43.55 -7.36 -8.94
C GLY A 197 -43.07 -7.84 -10.30
N ASN A 198 -43.42 -7.16 -11.40
CA ASN A 198 -42.88 -7.44 -12.72
C ASN A 198 -41.37 -7.13 -12.77
N ILE A 199 -40.56 -8.10 -13.19
CA ILE A 199 -39.10 -7.97 -13.21
C ILE A 199 -38.61 -6.83 -14.10
N PHE A 200 -39.31 -6.54 -15.20
CA PHE A 200 -38.97 -5.43 -16.09
C PHE A 200 -39.21 -4.07 -15.41
N SER A 201 -40.25 -3.96 -14.57
CA SER A 201 -40.51 -2.77 -13.75
C SER A 201 -39.42 -2.60 -12.69
N ILE A 202 -39.05 -3.69 -11.99
CA ILE A 202 -37.99 -3.69 -10.96
C ILE A 202 -36.63 -3.32 -11.57
N MET A 203 -36.30 -3.90 -12.73
CA MET A 203 -35.07 -3.60 -13.47
C MET A 203 -35.03 -2.14 -13.92
N GLY A 204 -36.14 -1.61 -14.45
CA GLY A 204 -36.23 -0.21 -14.88
C GLY A 204 -36.05 0.78 -13.73
N ASP A 205 -36.56 0.43 -12.55
CA ASP A 205 -36.35 1.20 -11.32
C ASP A 205 -34.89 1.17 -10.84
N ALA A 206 -34.29 -0.02 -10.79
CA ALA A 206 -32.89 -0.18 -10.40
C ALA A 206 -31.96 0.59 -11.34
N ARG A 207 -32.21 0.53 -12.65
CA ARG A 207 -31.42 1.26 -13.65
C ARG A 207 -31.50 2.77 -13.44
N ARG A 208 -32.71 3.31 -13.21
CA ARG A 208 -32.90 4.74 -12.92
C ARG A 208 -32.21 5.17 -11.62
N LEU A 209 -32.25 4.33 -10.60
CA LEU A 209 -31.58 4.58 -9.32
C LEU A 209 -30.06 4.64 -9.47
N LEU A 210 -29.46 3.68 -10.18
CA LEU A 210 -28.03 3.63 -10.45
C LEU A 210 -27.57 4.85 -11.27
N VAL A 211 -28.27 5.16 -12.36
CA VAL A 211 -27.96 6.35 -13.19
C VAL A 211 -28.04 7.65 -12.37
N ARG A 212 -29.04 7.80 -11.50
CA ARG A 212 -29.16 8.98 -10.62
C ARG A 212 -28.01 9.13 -9.63
N ASN A 213 -27.35 8.03 -9.26
CA ASN A 213 -26.21 8.02 -8.36
C ASN A 213 -24.86 8.08 -9.09
N GLY A 214 -24.85 8.37 -10.40
CA GLY A 214 -23.64 8.40 -11.21
C GLY A 214 -23.13 7.01 -11.65
N GLN A 215 -23.86 5.94 -11.33
CA GLN A 215 -23.49 4.54 -11.61
C GLN A 215 -24.06 4.08 -12.97
N GLY A 216 -23.84 4.88 -14.02
CA GLY A 216 -24.42 4.63 -15.34
C GLY A 216 -23.88 3.35 -16.00
N ARG A 217 -22.60 3.06 -15.79
CA ARG A 217 -21.93 1.87 -16.34
C ARG A 217 -22.49 0.58 -15.72
N GLU A 218 -22.67 0.57 -14.41
CA GLU A 218 -23.27 -0.52 -13.64
C GLU A 218 -24.72 -0.74 -14.03
N ALA A 219 -25.45 0.34 -14.31
CA ALA A 219 -26.83 0.29 -14.77
C ALA A 219 -26.96 -0.44 -16.12
N ASP A 220 -26.02 -0.20 -17.04
CA ASP A 220 -25.97 -0.86 -18.34
C ASP A 220 -25.49 -2.31 -18.24
N GLU A 221 -24.49 -2.59 -17.39
CA GLU A 221 -24.02 -3.96 -17.12
C GLU A 221 -25.12 -4.82 -16.48
N MET A 222 -25.77 -4.32 -15.42
CA MET A 222 -26.91 -4.98 -14.78
C MET A 222 -28.02 -5.28 -15.80
N PHE A 223 -28.33 -4.32 -16.68
CA PHE A 223 -29.35 -4.50 -17.72
C PHE A 223 -28.99 -5.64 -18.69
N GLN A 224 -27.74 -5.71 -19.15
CA GLN A 224 -27.27 -6.78 -20.04
C GLN A 224 -27.31 -8.15 -19.34
N ARG A 225 -26.90 -8.21 -18.07
CA ARG A 225 -26.93 -9.45 -17.27
C ARG A 225 -28.35 -9.93 -17.01
N VAL A 226 -29.30 -9.04 -16.73
CA VAL A 226 -30.71 -9.41 -16.56
C VAL A 226 -31.34 -9.83 -17.89
N GLN A 227 -31.00 -9.20 -19.02
CA GLN A 227 -31.53 -9.57 -20.33
C GLN A 227 -31.05 -10.95 -20.80
N SER A 228 -29.88 -11.38 -20.35
CA SER A 228 -29.30 -12.70 -20.64
C SER A 228 -29.69 -13.79 -19.63
N CYS A 229 -30.44 -13.48 -18.57
CA CYS A 229 -30.86 -14.46 -17.58
C CYS A 229 -32.17 -15.17 -17.96
N GLY A 230 -32.33 -16.42 -17.52
CA GLY A 230 -33.41 -17.29 -17.99
C GLY A 230 -34.66 -17.32 -17.11
N ASN A 231 -34.63 -16.72 -15.91
CA ASN A 231 -35.78 -16.73 -15.01
C ASN A 231 -35.80 -15.54 -14.03
N TYR A 232 -36.99 -15.33 -13.45
CA TYR A 232 -37.29 -14.24 -12.54
C TYR A 232 -36.35 -14.15 -11.32
N TYR A 233 -36.01 -15.28 -10.70
CA TYR A 233 -35.18 -15.31 -9.49
C TYR A 233 -33.71 -15.00 -9.79
N GLN A 234 -33.20 -15.47 -10.94
CA GLN A 234 -31.87 -15.09 -11.42
C GLN A 234 -31.80 -13.60 -11.71
N ALA A 235 -32.80 -13.04 -12.38
CA ALA A 235 -32.89 -11.60 -12.63
C ALA A 235 -32.88 -10.80 -11.32
N LEU A 236 -33.66 -11.23 -10.32
CA LEU A 236 -33.72 -10.58 -9.01
C LEU A 236 -32.40 -10.70 -8.24
N GLY A 237 -31.73 -11.84 -8.34
CA GLY A 237 -30.39 -12.06 -7.77
C GLY A 237 -29.37 -11.09 -8.37
N ILE A 238 -29.34 -10.99 -9.70
CA ILE A 238 -28.46 -10.06 -10.42
C ILE A 238 -28.75 -8.62 -10.02
N ILE A 239 -30.02 -8.18 -10.02
CA ILE A 239 -30.39 -6.82 -9.59
C ILE A 239 -29.93 -6.56 -8.14
N SER A 240 -30.08 -7.56 -7.28
CA SER A 240 -29.63 -7.48 -5.88
C SER A 240 -28.11 -7.46 -5.72
N GLU A 241 -27.31 -7.71 -6.76
CA GLU A 241 -25.86 -7.48 -6.69
C GLU A 241 -25.54 -5.98 -6.78
N TYR A 242 -26.35 -5.21 -7.52
CA TYR A 242 -26.11 -3.79 -7.79
C TYR A 242 -26.90 -2.85 -6.87
N VAL A 243 -28.06 -3.26 -6.36
CA VAL A 243 -28.87 -2.45 -5.42
C VAL A 243 -29.12 -3.20 -4.12
N GLU A 244 -29.24 -2.48 -3.02
CA GLU A 244 -29.57 -3.05 -1.70
C GLU A 244 -31.08 -3.07 -1.53
N THR A 245 -31.67 -4.25 -1.33
CA THR A 245 -33.11 -4.43 -1.13
C THR A 245 -33.38 -5.07 0.21
N GLU A 246 -34.64 -5.11 0.63
CA GLU A 246 -35.04 -5.78 1.88
C GLU A 246 -34.83 -7.30 1.86
N LEU A 247 -34.51 -7.88 0.70
CA LEU A 247 -34.16 -9.29 0.52
C LEU A 247 -32.64 -9.52 0.52
N SER A 248 -31.84 -8.45 0.57
CA SER A 248 -30.38 -8.55 0.64
C SER A 248 -29.96 -9.07 2.01
N VAL A 249 -29.14 -10.13 2.04
CA VAL A 249 -28.48 -10.57 3.28
C VAL A 249 -27.57 -9.45 3.80
N PRO A 250 -27.64 -9.08 5.10
CA PRO A 250 -26.69 -8.13 5.68
C PRO A 250 -25.28 -8.67 5.53
N ARG A 251 -24.36 -7.90 4.95
CA ARG A 251 -22.93 -8.19 5.13
C ARG A 251 -22.61 -7.98 6.61
N PRO A 252 -21.82 -8.86 7.26
CA PRO A 252 -21.38 -8.61 8.62
C PRO A 252 -20.63 -7.27 8.64
N GLU A 253 -21.23 -6.27 9.29
CA GLU A 253 -20.55 -5.01 9.56
C GLU A 253 -19.31 -5.36 10.40
N LYS A 254 -18.12 -5.00 9.92
CA LYS A 254 -16.92 -5.01 10.76
C LYS A 254 -17.23 -4.15 11.98
N GLU A 255 -17.26 -4.78 13.15
CA GLU A 255 -17.60 -4.14 14.40
C GLU A 255 -16.77 -2.86 14.58
N LYS A 256 -17.46 -1.72 14.67
CA LYS A 256 -16.83 -0.47 15.08
C LYS A 256 -16.32 -0.65 16.52
N PRO A 257 -15.09 -0.22 16.86
CA PRO A 257 -14.65 -0.26 18.24
C PRO A 257 -15.57 0.65 19.07
N HIS A 258 -16.24 0.07 20.05
CA HIS A 258 -17.05 0.81 21.01
C HIS A 258 -16.18 1.84 21.74
N LYS A 259 -16.48 3.13 21.54
CA LYS A 259 -16.04 4.22 22.42
C LYS A 259 -16.61 3.97 23.83
N LYS A 260 -15.72 4.08 24.83
CA LYS A 260 -16.01 4.02 26.27
C LYS A 260 -17.19 4.93 26.66
N PRO A 261 -18.02 4.56 27.64
CA PRO A 261 -18.75 5.55 28.42
C PRO A 261 -17.87 6.06 29.57
N GLU A 262 -17.65 7.37 29.59
CA GLU A 262 -17.32 8.11 30.80
C GLU A 262 -18.46 7.99 31.83
N LYS A 263 -18.10 7.65 33.07
CA LYS A 263 -18.76 8.08 34.30
C LYS A 263 -17.61 8.39 35.26
N GLY A 264 -17.39 9.59 35.78
CA GLY A 264 -18.39 10.55 36.25
C GLY A 264 -18.83 10.16 37.67
N GLY A 265 -18.07 10.60 38.67
CA GLY A 265 -18.62 10.97 39.98
C GLY A 265 -18.44 10.01 41.18
N THR A 266 -17.72 10.55 42.17
CA THR A 266 -17.97 10.58 43.63
C THR A 266 -17.41 9.53 44.61
N SER A 267 -16.64 10.10 45.54
CA SER A 267 -16.56 9.83 46.99
C SER A 267 -15.81 8.59 47.51
N ARG A 268 -14.64 8.83 48.10
CA ARG A 268 -14.47 8.89 49.56
C ARG A 268 -13.21 9.66 49.95
#